data_AF-A0A967HYF3-F1
#
_entry.id   AF-A0A967HYF3-F1
#
_cell.length_a   1.000
_cell.length_b   1.000
_cell.length_c   1.000
_cell.angle_alpha   90.00
_cell.angle_beta   90.00
_cell.angle_gamma   90.00
#
_symmetry.space_group_name_H-M   'P 1'
#
loop_
_entity.id
_entity.type
_entity.pdbx_description
1 polymer ?
#
loop_
_entity_poly.entity_id
_entity_poly.type
_entity_poly.pdbx_seq_one_letter_code
_entity_poly.pdbx_strand_id
1 'polypeptide(L)' 'MGADTIILTVATIVGLYMAANIGANDLANAMGTSVGSRALTLKQAVVISIVANLLGAI' A
#
# COMPACT_ATOMS: atom_id res chain seq x y z
N MET A 1 8.98 -22.08 20.60
CA MET A 1 9.23 -20.92 19.72
C MET A 1 10.11 -19.98 20.50
N GLY A 2 11.27 -19.59 19.95
CA GLY A 2 12.16 -18.65 20.62
C GLY A 2 11.57 -17.24 20.62
N ALA A 3 12.04 -16.39 21.54
CA ALA A 3 11.60 -15.00 21.61
C ALA A 3 11.91 -14.24 20.31
N ASP A 4 13.01 -14.59 19.64
CA ASP A 4 13.40 -14.12 18.30
C ASP A 4 12.30 -14.34 17.25
N THR A 5 11.74 -15.54 17.18
CA THR A 5 10.74 -15.91 16.18
C THR A 5 9.45 -15.14 16.40
N ILE A 6 9.08 -14.94 17.66
CA ILE A 6 7.89 -14.15 18.05
C ILE A 6 8.10 -12.68 17.68
N ILE A 7 9.25 -12.11 18.02
CA ILE A 7 9.58 -10.71 17.72
C ILE A 7 9.60 -10.47 16.21
N LEU A 8 10.26 -11.33 15.43
CA LEU A 8 10.30 -11.20 13.97
C LEU A 8 8.91 -11.32 13.36
N THR A 9 8.08 -12.25 13.84
CA THR A 9 6.71 -12.42 13.36
C THR A 9 5.88 -11.15 13.59
N VAL A 10 5.94 -10.60 14.81
CA VAL A 10 5.22 -9.36 15.14
C VAL A 10 5.75 -8.18 14.33
N ALA A 11 7.08 -8.04 14.20
CA ALA A 11 7.70 -6.98 13.41
C ALA A 11 7.27 -7.03 11.94
N THR A 12 7.22 -8.23 11.34
CA THR A 12 6.73 -8.40 9.97
C THR A 12 5.26 -8.01 9.84
N ILE A 13 4.38 -8.43 10.76
CA ILE A 13 2.95 -8.09 10.71
C ILE A 13 2.76 -6.57 10.83
N VAL A 14 3.45 -5.92 11.77
CA VAL A 14 3.36 -4.47 11.96
C VAL A 14 3.92 -3.72 10.75
N GLY A 15 5.05 -4.18 10.20
CA GLY A 15 5.64 -3.60 8.99
C GLY A 15 4.70 -3.71 7.78
N LEU A 16 4.07 -4.86 7.57
CA LEU A 16 3.08 -5.05 6.51
C LEU A 16 1.85 -4.16 6.70
N TYR A 17 1.36 -4.03 7.94
CA TYR A 17 0.24 -3.15 8.26
C TYR A 17 0.58 -1.69 7.96
N MET A 18 1.77 -1.22 8.36
CA MET A 18 2.22 0.14 8.09
C MET A 18 2.37 0.38 6.58
N ALA A 19 2.99 -0.55 5.84
CA ALA A 19 3.15 -0.45 4.39
C ALA A 19 1.79 -0.36 3.68
N ALA A 20 0.81 -1.15 4.10
CA ALA A 20 -0.54 -1.10 3.54
C ALA A 20 -1.23 0.26 3.80
N ASN A 21 -1.09 0.83 5.00
CA ASN A 21 -1.68 2.13 5.33
C ASN A 21 -1.03 3.29 4.57
N ILE A 22 0.31 3.30 4.48
CA ILE A 22 1.05 4.32 3.73
C ILE A 22 0.67 4.24 2.24
N GLY A 23 0.70 3.05 1.65
CA GLY A 23 0.35 2.87 0.24
C GLY A 23 -1.08 3.31 -0.08
N ALA A 24 -2.04 3.07 0.82
CA ALA A 24 -3.41 3.54 0.65
C ALA A 24 -3.54 5.07 0.74
N ASN A 25 -2.81 5.71 1.67
CA ASN A 25 -2.76 7.16 1.80
C ASN A 25 -2.14 7.82 0.55
N ASP A 26 -1.05 7.26 0.04
CA ASP A 26 -0.37 7.76 -1.15
C ASP A 26 -1.24 7.62 -2.40
N LEU A 27 -1.93 6.47 -2.55
CA LEU A 27 -2.93 6.28 -3.60
C LEU A 27 -4.02 7.37 -3.55
N ALA A 28 -4.58 7.65 -2.37
CA ALA A 28 -5.63 8.65 -2.22
C ALA A 28 -5.13 10.06 -2.58
N ASN A 29 -3.92 10.41 -2.17
CA ASN A 29 -3.30 11.71 -2.46
C ASN A 29 -2.97 11.88 -3.95
N ALA A 30 -2.48 10.82 -4.61
CA ALA A 30 -2.09 10.87 -6.01
C ALA A 30 -3.26 10.72 -7.00
N MET A 31 -4.28 9.92 -6.64
CA MET A 31 -5.36 9.53 -7.56
C MET A 31 -6.73 10.09 -7.17
N GLY A 32 -6.84 10.87 -6.10
CA GLY A 32 -8.11 11.42 -5.62
C GLY A 32 -8.85 12.28 -6.65
N THR A 33 -8.14 13.13 -7.40
CA THR A 33 -8.74 13.97 -8.45
C THR A 33 -9.10 13.16 -9.70
N SER A 34 -8.28 12.19 -10.09
CA SER A 34 -8.52 11.31 -11.25
C SER A 34 -9.73 10.41 -11.03
N VAL A 35 -9.90 9.87 -9.82
CA VAL A 35 -11.09 9.09 -9.45
C VAL A 35 -12.30 10.02 -9.23
N GLY A 36 -12.11 11.17 -8.57
CA GLY A 36 -13.17 12.15 -8.32
C GLY A 36 -13.75 12.79 -9.58
N SER A 37 -12.92 12.99 -10.62
CA SER A 37 -13.33 13.49 -11.94
C SER A 37 -13.94 12.42 -12.85
N ARG A 38 -13.98 11.16 -12.40
CA ARG A 38 -14.39 9.98 -13.19
C ARG A 38 -13.50 9.68 -14.40
N ALA A 39 -12.30 10.24 -14.46
CA ALA A 39 -11.30 9.85 -15.45
C ALA A 39 -10.82 8.40 -15.24
N LEU A 40 -10.77 7.96 -13.98
CA LEU A 40 -10.45 6.59 -13.59
C LEU A 40 -11.50 6.06 -12.61
N THR A 41 -11.76 4.75 -12.66
CA THR A 41 -12.49 4.06 -11.59
C THR A 41 -11.57 3.77 -10.42
N LEU A 42 -12.14 3.60 -9.22
CA LEU A 42 -11.38 3.23 -8.02
C LEU A 42 -10.56 1.94 -8.23
N LYS A 43 -11.14 0.94 -8.91
CA LYS A 43 -10.44 -0.32 -9.23
C LYS A 43 -9.21 -0.08 -10.13
N GLN A 44 -9.33 0.77 -11.15
CA GLN A 44 -8.20 1.10 -12.03
C GLN A 44 -7.10 1.83 -11.26
N ALA A 45 -7.47 2.80 -10.44
CA ALA A 45 -6.50 3.54 -9.62
C ALA A 45 -5.73 2.62 -8.66
N VAL A 46 -6.40 1.66 -8.02
CA VAL A 46 -5.76 0.66 -7.15
C VAL A 46 -4.76 -0.21 -7.93
N VAL A 47 -5.14 -0.73 -9.10
CA VAL A 47 -4.24 -1.58 -9.91
C VAL A 47 -3.01 -0.79 -10.36
N ILE A 48 -3.19 0.45 -10.83
CA ILE A 48 -2.08 1.33 -11.21
C ILE A 48 -1.16 1.59 -10.02
N SER A 49 -1.74 1.89 -8.84
CA SER A 49 -0.96 2.16 -7.64
C SER A 49 -0.17 0.95 -7.15
N ILE A 50 -0.71 -0.27 -7.26
CA ILE A 50 0.03 -1.49 -6.91
C ILE A 50 1.24 -1.66 -7.83
N VAL A 51 1.06 -1.51 -9.15
CA VAL A 51 2.16 -1.64 -10.11
C VAL A 51 3.20 -0.54 -9.90
N ALA A 52 2.76 0.71 -9.74
CA ALA A 52 3.65 1.85 -9.54
C ALA A 52 4.44 1.76 -8.22
N ASN A 53 3.78 1.41 -7.10
CA ASN A 53 4.47 1.21 -5.82
C ASN A 53 5.42 0.03 -5.87
N LEU A 54 5.04 -1.09 -6.51
CA LEU A 54 5.93 -2.24 -6.62
C LEU A 54 7.17 -1.90 -7.45
N LEU A 55 7.01 -1.21 -8.59
CA LEU A 55 8.13 -0.79 -9.43
C LEU A 55 9.04 0.23 -8.74
N GLY A 56 8.48 1.14 -7.94
CA GLY A 56 9.25 2.15 -7.21
C GLY A 56 9.87 1.66 -5.91
N ALA A 57 9.38 0.56 -5.33
CA ALA A 57 9.88 0.00 -4.08
C ALA A 57 11.05 -0.98 -4.26
N ILE A 58 11.25 -1.50 -5.48
CA ILE A 58 12.40 -2.34 -5.85
C ILE A 58 13.62 -1.43 -6.10
#